data_AF-A0A958HG61-F1
#
_entry.id   AF-A0A958HG61-F1
#
_cell.length_a   1.000
_cell.length_b   1.000
_cell.length_c   1.000
_cell.angle_alpha   90.00
_cell.angle_beta   90.00
_cell.angle_gamma   90.00
#
_symmetry.space_group_name_H-M   'P 1'
#
loop_
_entity.id
_entity.type
_entity.pdbx_description
1 polymer ?
#
loop_
_entity_poly.entity_id
_entity_poly.type
_entity_poly.pdbx_seq_one_letter_code
_entity_poly.pdbx_strand_id
1 'polypeptide(L)'
;MTALAFLIEYLDDTIKLPEDASRVTGLPALGSLVQYRNSDGTRQLITHENPKSPFSESYRTLRTNIQFSSLDKPINSLMVTSASPGEGKSTTAANLAAVIAQGGKRTILIDTDLRRPVLHQVFGLPNAVGVTNAMLMPEGSDLTPFLQKTEVANLWLLASGPQPPNPSELLGSHRMAELIVELQANADTLVFDSPPTLAVTDAAVLARQVDGVLLVVESAKTREAAAKRAAQGLLKVNANVLGVAVNRIAYRLAGSHYYYYDYYQDSNDETGDEDGGQSSGKSSRKRGRSKPAGDASQPAAAGTYATSQIRGSGASAPDNVV
;
A
#
# COMPACT_ATOMS: atom_id res chain seq x y z
N MET A 1 -10.09 -1.09 36.98
CA MET A 1 -9.85 -0.57 35.61
C MET A 1 -8.46 -0.93 35.12
N THR A 2 -7.39 -0.63 35.85
CA THR A 2 -5.99 -0.96 35.45
C THR A 2 -5.71 -2.46 35.33
N ALA A 3 -6.10 -3.30 36.30
CA ALA A 3 -5.89 -4.75 36.22
C ALA A 3 -6.60 -5.43 35.03
N LEU A 4 -7.78 -4.92 34.64
CA LEU A 4 -8.50 -5.39 33.47
C LEU A 4 -7.83 -4.93 32.16
N ALA A 5 -7.29 -3.71 32.13
CA ALA A 5 -6.49 -3.24 31.01
C ALA A 5 -5.21 -4.07 30.82
N PHE A 6 -4.49 -4.39 31.91
CA PHE A 6 -3.33 -5.29 31.86
C PHE A 6 -3.70 -6.72 31.42
N LEU A 7 -4.86 -7.24 31.83
CA LEU A 7 -5.32 -8.57 31.38
C LEU A 7 -5.70 -8.57 29.90
N ILE A 8 -6.36 -7.52 29.42
CA ILE A 8 -6.69 -7.36 27.99
C ILE A 8 -5.41 -7.22 27.16
N GLU A 9 -4.44 -6.45 27.65
CA GLU A 9 -3.14 -6.29 26.99
C GLU A 9 -2.31 -7.59 27.00
N TYR A 10 -2.41 -8.39 28.07
CA TYR A 10 -1.78 -9.72 28.15
C TYR A 10 -2.41 -10.73 27.18
N LEU A 11 -3.70 -10.61 26.88
CA LEU A 11 -4.41 -11.47 25.92
C LEU A 11 -4.31 -10.95 24.47
N ASP A 12 -3.78 -9.75 24.27
CA ASP A 12 -3.60 -9.15 22.95
C ASP A 12 -2.30 -9.64 22.31
N ASP A 13 -2.40 -10.79 21.63
CA ASP A 13 -1.33 -11.43 20.86
C ASP A 13 -1.22 -10.89 19.43
N THR A 14 -1.51 -9.60 19.20
CA THR A 14 -1.41 -8.99 17.86
C THR A 14 -0.06 -8.35 17.59
N ILE A 15 0.38 -8.42 16.33
CA ILE A 15 1.58 -7.72 15.85
C ILE A 15 1.30 -6.22 15.83
N LYS A 16 2.13 -5.41 16.49
CA LYS A 16 1.97 -3.95 16.54
C LYS A 16 3.08 -3.23 15.79
N LEU A 17 4.30 -3.75 15.90
CA LEU A 17 5.49 -3.13 15.33
C LEU A 17 6.24 -4.10 14.40
N PRO A 18 7.10 -3.57 13.51
CA PRO A 18 7.94 -4.41 12.63
C PRO A 18 8.84 -5.38 13.40
N GLU A 19 9.32 -5.00 14.58
CA GLU A 19 10.14 -5.85 15.44
C GLU A 19 9.37 -7.07 15.94
N ASP A 20 8.07 -6.91 16.26
CA ASP A 20 7.19 -8.03 16.60
C ASP A 20 7.04 -8.97 15.42
N ALA A 21 6.76 -8.42 14.24
CA ALA A 21 6.59 -9.20 13.03
C ALA A 21 7.85 -10.02 12.72
N SER A 22 9.03 -9.41 12.83
CA SER A 22 10.31 -10.08 12.59
C SER A 22 10.57 -11.18 13.63
N ARG A 23 10.41 -10.89 14.92
CA ARG A 23 10.56 -11.86 16.01
C ARG A 23 9.65 -13.07 15.85
N VAL A 24 8.39 -12.85 15.48
CA VAL A 24 7.35 -13.90 15.41
C VAL A 24 7.50 -14.77 14.17
N THR A 25 7.79 -14.15 13.03
CA THR A 25 7.88 -14.85 11.74
C THR A 25 9.27 -15.42 11.47
N GLY A 26 10.31 -14.87 12.11
CA GLY A 26 11.71 -15.15 11.79
C GLY A 26 12.19 -14.52 10.48
N LEU A 27 11.39 -13.63 9.89
CA LEU A 27 11.68 -12.94 8.64
C LEU A 27 12.18 -11.51 8.91
N PRO A 28 12.98 -10.90 8.01
CA PRO A 28 13.35 -9.50 8.16
C PRO A 28 12.11 -8.60 7.99
N ALA A 29 12.05 -7.54 8.78
CA ALA A 29 11.05 -6.49 8.61
C ALA A 29 11.47 -5.54 7.49
N LEU A 30 10.70 -5.50 6.40
CA LEU A 30 11.02 -4.70 5.21
C LEU A 30 10.29 -3.36 5.16
N GLY A 31 9.24 -3.15 5.95
CA GLY A 31 8.53 -1.87 5.93
C GLY A 31 7.49 -1.67 7.01
N SER A 32 7.32 -0.39 7.36
CA SER A 32 6.26 0.15 8.22
C SER A 32 5.34 1.01 7.37
N LEU A 33 4.21 0.47 6.94
CA LEU A 33 3.28 1.18 6.07
C LEU A 33 2.28 1.97 6.91
N VAL A 34 2.32 3.28 6.74
CA VAL A 34 1.50 4.22 7.51
C VAL A 34 0.03 4.03 7.16
N GLN A 35 -0.85 4.10 8.16
CA GLN A 35 -2.29 4.11 7.91
C GLN A 35 -2.68 5.41 7.18
N TYR A 36 -3.21 5.27 5.97
CA TYR A 36 -3.95 6.37 5.34
C TYR A 36 -5.41 6.35 5.79
N ARG A 37 -5.88 7.46 6.33
CA ARG A 37 -7.31 7.70 6.57
C ARG A 37 -7.82 8.63 5.49
N ASN A 38 -8.52 8.07 4.50
CA ASN A 38 -9.30 8.88 3.58
C ASN A 38 -10.60 9.29 4.29
N SER A 39 -10.99 10.56 4.22
CA SER A 39 -12.26 11.05 4.76
C SER A 39 -13.47 10.58 3.95
N ASP A 40 -13.24 10.13 2.71
CA ASP A 40 -14.29 10.02 1.69
C ASP A 40 -14.60 8.54 1.31
N GLY A 41 -13.90 7.57 1.92
CA GLY A 41 -14.17 6.13 1.77
C GLY A 41 -13.81 5.51 0.40
N THR A 42 -13.31 6.29 -0.56
CA THR A 42 -12.88 5.82 -1.88
C THR A 42 -11.54 5.07 -1.81
N ARG A 43 -11.44 3.92 -2.51
CA ARG A 43 -10.21 3.12 -2.65
C ARG A 43 -9.32 3.74 -3.74
N GLN A 44 -8.79 4.93 -3.49
CA GLN A 44 -7.90 5.64 -4.41
C GLN A 44 -6.43 5.25 -4.23
N LEU A 45 -5.64 5.38 -5.30
CA LEU A 45 -4.22 5.10 -5.31
C LEU A 45 -3.43 6.31 -4.78
N ILE A 46 -3.24 6.32 -3.46
CA ILE A 46 -2.76 7.49 -2.72
C ILE A 46 -1.31 7.86 -3.05
N THR A 47 -0.44 6.91 -3.43
CA THR A 47 0.95 7.24 -3.82
C THR A 47 1.04 8.10 -5.07
N HIS A 48 0.02 8.09 -5.92
CA HIS A 48 -0.05 8.94 -7.08
C HIS A 48 -0.64 10.31 -6.74
N GLU A 49 -1.70 10.33 -5.93
CA GLU A 49 -2.43 11.56 -5.60
C GLU A 49 -1.67 12.49 -4.64
N ASN A 50 -0.91 11.93 -3.68
CA ASN A 50 -0.11 12.71 -2.74
C ASN A 50 1.34 12.19 -2.63
N PRO A 51 2.19 12.49 -3.62
CA PRO A 51 3.55 11.96 -3.69
C PRO A 51 4.44 12.35 -2.50
N LYS A 52 4.21 13.47 -1.83
CA LYS A 52 5.04 13.94 -0.70
C LYS A 52 4.51 13.51 0.68
N SER A 53 3.48 12.67 0.73
CA SER A 53 2.92 12.22 2.00
C SER A 53 3.81 11.20 2.72
N PRO A 54 3.74 11.11 4.07
CA PRO A 54 4.36 10.03 4.83
C PRO A 54 3.91 8.63 4.38
N PHE A 55 2.68 8.52 3.86
CA PHE A 55 2.19 7.30 3.23
C PHE A 55 3.04 6.93 2.02
N SER A 56 3.27 7.88 1.10
CA SER A 56 4.10 7.66 -0.09
C SER A 56 5.56 7.35 0.24
N GLU A 57 6.15 8.05 1.22
CA GLU A 57 7.50 7.75 1.69
C GLU A 57 7.63 6.34 2.28
N SER A 58 6.58 5.83 2.93
CA SER A 58 6.57 4.45 3.43
C SER A 58 6.75 3.41 2.34
N TYR A 59 6.14 3.64 1.17
CA TYR A 59 6.28 2.75 0.02
C TYR A 59 7.62 2.93 -0.70
N ARG A 60 8.18 4.15 -0.76
CA ARG A 60 9.54 4.37 -1.30
C ARG A 60 10.59 3.69 -0.44
N THR A 61 10.43 3.73 0.88
CA THR A 61 11.28 3.02 1.83
C THR A 61 11.17 1.51 1.63
N LEU A 62 9.94 0.98 1.55
CA LEU A 62 9.71 -0.45 1.26
C LEU A 62 10.36 -0.90 -0.05
N ARG A 63 10.19 -0.13 -1.14
CA ARG A 63 10.84 -0.39 -2.44
C ARG A 63 12.36 -0.49 -2.29
N THR A 64 12.96 0.45 -1.58
CA THR A 64 14.40 0.52 -1.36
C THR A 64 14.90 -0.69 -0.56
N ASN A 65 14.19 -1.07 0.51
CA ASN A 65 14.51 -2.25 1.31
C ASN A 65 14.40 -3.55 0.51
N ILE A 66 13.39 -3.68 -0.37
CA ILE A 66 13.26 -4.83 -1.27
C ILE A 66 14.46 -4.89 -2.24
N GLN A 67 14.86 -3.77 -2.82
CA GLN A 67 16.04 -3.70 -3.70
C GLN A 67 17.32 -4.13 -2.97
N PHE A 68 17.51 -3.69 -1.72
CA PHE A 68 18.66 -4.10 -0.90
C PHE A 68 18.60 -5.55 -0.41
N SER A 69 17.40 -6.12 -0.25
CA SER A 69 17.24 -7.52 0.18
C SER A 69 17.77 -8.53 -0.85
N SER A 70 18.04 -8.08 -2.08
CA SER A 70 18.43 -8.95 -3.18
C SER A 70 19.47 -8.29 -4.11
N LEU A 71 20.57 -7.83 -3.52
CA LEU A 71 21.68 -7.19 -4.26
C LEU A 71 22.30 -8.11 -5.31
N ASP A 72 22.45 -9.40 -5.00
CA ASP A 72 23.11 -10.37 -5.90
C ASP A 72 22.16 -10.93 -6.97
N LYS A 73 20.84 -10.85 -6.75
CA LYS A 73 19.82 -11.42 -7.65
C LYS A 73 18.68 -10.41 -7.84
N PRO A 74 18.58 -9.73 -8.99
CA PRO A 74 17.49 -8.80 -9.23
C PRO A 74 16.12 -9.47 -9.03
N ILE A 75 15.22 -8.83 -8.27
CA ILE A 75 13.83 -9.27 -8.12
C ILE A 75 13.01 -8.68 -9.27
N ASN A 76 12.76 -9.48 -10.30
CA ASN A 76 11.97 -9.07 -11.46
C ASN A 76 10.50 -9.49 -11.32
N SER A 77 10.19 -10.41 -10.40
CA SER A 77 8.84 -10.84 -10.06
C SER A 77 8.64 -10.89 -8.55
N LEU A 78 7.74 -10.06 -8.04
CA LEU A 78 7.43 -9.93 -6.62
C LEU A 78 5.96 -10.25 -6.37
N MET A 79 5.70 -11.26 -5.55
CA MET A 79 4.35 -11.53 -5.06
C MET A 79 4.11 -10.85 -3.72
N VAL A 80 2.96 -10.19 -3.58
CA VAL A 80 2.47 -9.62 -2.33
C VAL A 80 1.30 -10.48 -1.86
N THR A 81 1.38 -10.94 -0.61
CA THR A 81 0.33 -11.74 0.03
C THR A 81 0.13 -11.31 1.47
N SER A 82 -0.84 -11.91 2.17
CA SER A 82 -1.08 -11.66 3.58
C SER A 82 -1.49 -12.93 4.32
N ALA A 83 -1.46 -12.90 5.64
CA ALA A 83 -1.90 -14.05 6.43
C ALA A 83 -3.42 -14.25 6.30
N SER A 84 -4.18 -13.16 6.38
CA SER A 84 -5.65 -13.16 6.42
C SER A 84 -6.27 -12.13 5.46
N PRO A 85 -7.56 -12.29 5.09
CA PRO A 85 -8.27 -11.29 4.29
C PRO A 85 -8.31 -9.91 4.97
N GLY A 86 -8.17 -8.84 4.17
CA GLY A 86 -8.36 -7.47 4.63
C GLY A 86 -7.14 -6.78 5.25
N GLU A 87 -5.99 -7.46 5.31
CA GLU A 87 -4.73 -6.93 5.86
C GLU A 87 -4.03 -5.90 4.93
N GLY A 88 -4.59 -5.68 3.73
CA GLY A 88 -4.15 -4.62 2.81
C GLY A 88 -3.07 -5.05 1.80
N LYS A 89 -2.96 -6.34 1.51
CA LYS A 89 -2.11 -6.90 0.43
C LYS A 89 -2.31 -6.19 -0.94
N SER A 90 -3.55 -6.03 -1.39
CA SER A 90 -3.87 -5.42 -2.68
C SER A 90 -3.52 -3.93 -2.73
N THR A 91 -3.81 -3.21 -1.64
CA THR A 91 -3.37 -1.81 -1.47
C THR A 91 -1.86 -1.71 -1.47
N THR A 92 -1.18 -2.65 -0.80
CA THR A 92 0.28 -2.68 -0.75
C THR A 92 0.88 -2.97 -2.12
N ALA A 93 0.36 -3.97 -2.84
CA ALA A 93 0.78 -4.32 -4.19
C ALA A 93 0.61 -3.15 -5.16
N ALA A 94 -0.55 -2.48 -5.14
CA ALA A 94 -0.83 -1.36 -6.03
C ALA A 94 0.08 -0.15 -5.78
N ASN A 95 0.24 0.28 -4.52
CA ASN A 95 1.09 1.42 -4.17
C ASN A 95 2.58 1.08 -4.35
N LEU A 96 3.01 -0.16 -4.05
CA LEU A 96 4.37 -0.61 -4.31
C LEU A 96 4.69 -0.62 -5.81
N ALA A 97 3.80 -1.15 -6.64
CA ALA A 97 3.95 -1.13 -8.10
C ALA A 97 4.03 0.30 -8.64
N ALA A 98 3.20 1.21 -8.11
CA ALA A 98 3.24 2.62 -8.48
C ALA A 98 4.57 3.30 -8.14
N VAL A 99 5.13 3.10 -6.93
CA VAL A 99 6.43 3.71 -6.58
C VAL A 99 7.61 3.06 -7.30
N ILE A 100 7.50 1.80 -7.72
CA ILE A 100 8.47 1.14 -8.61
C ILE A 100 8.42 1.80 -9.99
N ALA A 101 7.23 1.98 -10.55
CA ALA A 101 7.01 2.61 -11.86
C ALA A 101 7.46 4.08 -11.90
N GLN A 102 7.16 4.85 -10.85
CA GLN A 102 7.65 6.22 -10.66
C GLN A 102 9.17 6.29 -10.54
N GLY A 103 9.83 5.20 -10.14
CA GLY A 103 11.28 5.05 -10.15
C GLY A 103 11.88 4.77 -11.54
N GLY A 104 11.07 4.84 -12.60
CA GLY A 104 11.49 4.67 -13.99
C GLY A 104 11.45 3.24 -14.52
N LYS A 105 10.96 2.27 -13.72
CA LYS A 105 10.86 0.86 -14.14
C LYS A 105 9.55 0.61 -14.89
N ARG A 106 9.61 -0.10 -16.02
CA ARG A 106 8.41 -0.63 -16.68
C ARG A 106 7.81 -1.69 -15.78
N THR A 107 6.64 -1.41 -15.22
CA THR A 107 6.03 -2.24 -14.18
C THR A 107 4.69 -2.77 -14.65
N ILE A 108 4.47 -4.07 -14.49
CA ILE A 108 3.15 -4.67 -14.66
C ILE A 108 2.68 -5.13 -13.28
N LEU A 109 1.51 -4.66 -12.89
CA LEU A 109 0.77 -5.14 -11.73
C LEU A 109 -0.24 -6.19 -12.20
N ILE A 110 -0.24 -7.36 -11.57
CA ILE A 110 -1.05 -8.52 -11.95
C ILE A 110 -2.01 -8.88 -10.80
N ASP A 111 -3.32 -8.92 -11.09
CA ASP A 111 -4.33 -9.38 -10.12
C ASP A 111 -4.47 -10.91 -10.19
N THR A 112 -3.76 -11.62 -9.32
CA THR A 112 -3.85 -13.08 -9.18
C THR A 112 -4.78 -13.52 -8.04
N ASP A 113 -5.46 -12.60 -7.36
CA ASP A 113 -6.58 -12.92 -6.48
C ASP A 113 -7.85 -13.16 -7.31
N LEU A 114 -7.84 -14.26 -8.08
CA LEU A 114 -8.93 -14.63 -9.00
C LEU A 114 -10.25 -14.91 -8.28
N ARG A 115 -10.24 -14.99 -6.94
CA ARG A 115 -11.42 -15.24 -6.10
C ARG A 115 -12.10 -13.93 -5.68
N ARG A 116 -11.30 -12.90 -5.39
CA ARG A 116 -11.80 -11.57 -4.99
C ARG A 116 -10.95 -10.48 -5.63
N PRO A 117 -10.99 -10.35 -6.97
CA PRO A 117 -10.19 -9.38 -7.68
C PRO A 117 -10.65 -7.97 -7.33
N VAL A 118 -9.71 -7.09 -7.02
CA VAL A 118 -9.99 -5.73 -6.54
C VAL A 118 -9.16 -4.68 -7.26
N LEU A 119 -8.08 -5.04 -7.95
CA LEU A 119 -7.16 -4.05 -8.51
C LEU A 119 -7.82 -3.23 -9.61
N HIS A 120 -8.67 -3.84 -10.44
CA HIS A 120 -9.44 -3.10 -11.44
C HIS A 120 -10.29 -1.97 -10.82
N GLN A 121 -10.83 -2.15 -9.60
CA GLN A 121 -11.57 -1.11 -8.88
C GLN A 121 -10.64 -0.02 -8.35
N VAL A 122 -9.44 -0.38 -7.89
CA VAL A 122 -8.43 0.56 -7.40
C VAL A 122 -7.99 1.51 -8.50
N PHE A 123 -7.91 1.04 -9.75
CA PHE A 123 -7.48 1.82 -10.91
C PHE A 123 -8.64 2.37 -11.75
N GLY A 124 -9.90 2.10 -11.40
CA GLY A 124 -11.05 2.52 -12.20
C GLY A 124 -11.11 1.88 -13.61
N LEU A 125 -10.55 0.68 -13.77
CA LEU A 125 -10.40 -0.03 -15.03
C LEU A 125 -11.41 -1.21 -15.14
N PRO A 126 -11.77 -1.65 -16.36
CA PRO A 126 -12.61 -2.82 -16.56
C PRO A 126 -11.88 -4.14 -16.19
N ASN A 127 -12.67 -5.16 -15.81
CA ASN A 127 -12.17 -6.52 -15.49
C ASN A 127 -12.69 -7.59 -16.48
N ALA A 128 -13.06 -7.17 -17.69
CA ALA A 128 -13.59 -8.09 -18.71
C ALA A 128 -12.51 -8.98 -19.33
N VAL A 129 -11.26 -8.50 -19.33
CA VAL A 129 -10.08 -9.20 -19.83
C VAL A 129 -8.95 -9.14 -18.82
N GLY A 130 -8.14 -10.19 -18.73
CA GLY A 130 -7.06 -10.25 -17.75
C GLY A 130 -6.27 -11.56 -17.76
N VAL A 131 -5.72 -11.92 -16.60
CA VAL A 131 -4.94 -13.16 -16.36
C VAL A 131 -5.64 -14.38 -16.94
N THR A 132 -6.93 -14.58 -16.63
CA THR A 132 -7.63 -15.79 -17.09
C THR A 132 -7.78 -15.85 -18.61
N ASN A 133 -7.90 -14.71 -19.30
CA ASN A 133 -7.92 -14.66 -20.76
C ASN A 133 -6.53 -14.88 -21.36
N ALA A 134 -5.49 -14.25 -20.79
CA ALA A 134 -4.10 -14.41 -21.23
C ALA A 134 -3.63 -15.87 -21.14
N MET A 135 -4.09 -16.59 -20.11
CA MET A 135 -3.79 -18.02 -19.92
C MET A 135 -4.41 -18.94 -20.99
N LEU A 136 -5.43 -18.48 -21.71
CA LEU A 136 -6.04 -19.24 -22.82
C LEU A 136 -5.30 -19.02 -24.14
N MET A 137 -4.41 -18.04 -24.21
CA MET A 137 -3.63 -17.77 -25.41
C MET A 137 -2.48 -18.76 -25.55
N PRO A 138 -2.14 -19.19 -26.78
CA PRO A 138 -0.94 -19.97 -27.04
C PRO A 138 0.32 -19.25 -26.56
N GLU A 139 1.35 -20.02 -26.20
CA GLU A 139 2.67 -19.49 -25.87
C GLU A 139 3.20 -18.56 -26.98
N GLY A 140 3.82 -17.45 -26.57
CA GLY A 140 4.38 -16.45 -27.48
C GLY A 140 3.36 -15.52 -28.14
N SER A 141 2.07 -15.62 -27.78
CA SER A 141 1.06 -14.68 -28.23
C SER A 141 1.31 -13.26 -27.72
N ASP A 142 0.88 -12.26 -28.49
CA ASP A 142 0.92 -10.87 -28.03
C ASP A 142 -0.06 -10.67 -26.85
N LEU A 143 0.48 -10.32 -25.69
CA LEU A 143 -0.26 -10.07 -24.46
C LEU A 143 -0.72 -8.61 -24.31
N THR A 144 -0.24 -7.71 -25.17
CA THR A 144 -0.58 -6.28 -25.16
C THR A 144 -2.09 -6.01 -25.08
N PRO A 145 -2.97 -6.77 -25.78
CA PRO A 145 -4.42 -6.57 -25.69
C PRO A 145 -5.02 -6.77 -24.29
N PHE A 146 -4.34 -7.49 -23.39
CA PHE A 146 -4.79 -7.73 -22.02
C PHE A 146 -4.19 -6.74 -21.00
N LEU A 147 -3.16 -5.98 -21.41
CA LEU A 147 -2.48 -5.02 -20.56
C LEU A 147 -3.15 -3.65 -20.65
N GLN A 148 -3.69 -3.20 -19.53
CA GLN A 148 -4.41 -1.93 -19.44
C GLN A 148 -3.47 -0.85 -18.89
N LYS A 149 -3.35 0.27 -19.59
CA LYS A 149 -2.59 1.43 -19.09
C LYS A 149 -3.28 2.01 -17.86
N THR A 150 -2.50 2.29 -16.83
CA THR A 150 -2.98 3.03 -15.65
C THR A 150 -2.68 4.53 -15.82
N GLU A 151 -3.20 5.35 -14.91
CA GLU A 151 -2.85 6.78 -14.84
C GLU A 151 -1.39 7.02 -14.40
N VAL A 152 -0.77 6.03 -13.76
CA VAL A 152 0.63 6.10 -13.34
C VAL A 152 1.53 5.76 -14.53
N ALA A 153 2.42 6.69 -14.90
CA ALA A 153 3.40 6.46 -15.95
C ALA A 153 4.25 5.21 -15.66
N ASN A 154 4.54 4.43 -16.70
CA ASN A 154 5.27 3.15 -16.64
C ASN A 154 4.57 2.02 -15.84
N LEU A 155 3.29 2.18 -15.50
CA LEU A 155 2.52 1.13 -14.83
C LEU A 155 1.35 0.65 -15.70
N TRP A 156 1.30 -0.66 -15.91
CA TRP A 156 0.20 -1.38 -16.55
C TRP A 156 -0.46 -2.33 -15.56
N LEU A 157 -1.76 -2.53 -15.73
CA LEU A 157 -2.54 -3.52 -15.00
C LEU A 157 -2.89 -4.68 -15.93
N LEU A 158 -2.50 -5.89 -15.53
CA LEU A 158 -3.13 -7.13 -15.97
C LEU A 158 -4.18 -7.51 -14.92
N ALA A 159 -5.44 -7.14 -15.17
CA ALA A 159 -6.54 -7.45 -14.26
C ALA A 159 -6.76 -8.97 -14.18
N SER A 160 -7.64 -9.47 -13.30
CA SER A 160 -7.84 -10.92 -13.16
C SER A 160 -8.52 -11.52 -14.40
N GLY A 161 -9.43 -10.76 -15.01
CA GLY A 161 -10.42 -11.27 -15.94
C GLY A 161 -11.55 -12.03 -15.21
N PRO A 162 -12.41 -12.73 -15.96
CA PRO A 162 -13.49 -13.53 -15.41
C PRO A 162 -12.99 -14.60 -14.44
N GLN A 163 -13.75 -14.85 -13.38
CA GLN A 163 -13.42 -15.86 -12.37
C GLN A 163 -13.40 -17.27 -13.00
N PRO A 164 -12.28 -18.01 -12.91
CA PRO A 164 -12.21 -19.37 -13.44
C PRO A 164 -12.80 -20.38 -12.44
N PRO A 165 -13.19 -21.58 -12.90
CA PRO A 165 -13.70 -22.62 -12.00
C PRO A 165 -12.62 -23.12 -11.02
N ASN A 166 -11.36 -23.21 -11.46
CA ASN A 166 -10.24 -23.77 -10.68
C ASN A 166 -9.06 -22.79 -10.59
N PRO A 167 -9.11 -21.75 -9.73
CA PRO A 167 -8.04 -20.75 -9.60
C PRO A 167 -6.66 -21.34 -9.27
N SER A 168 -6.57 -22.22 -8.27
CA SER A 168 -5.29 -22.74 -7.76
C SER A 168 -4.53 -23.57 -8.80
N GLU A 169 -5.25 -24.39 -9.57
CA GLU A 169 -4.68 -25.21 -10.65
C GLU A 169 -4.14 -24.33 -11.78
N LEU A 170 -4.90 -23.30 -12.15
CA LEU A 170 -4.49 -22.34 -13.18
C LEU A 170 -3.21 -21.59 -12.77
N LEU A 171 -3.15 -21.07 -11.54
CA LEU A 171 -1.94 -20.38 -11.03
C LEU A 171 -0.73 -21.31 -10.87
N GLY A 172 -0.95 -22.61 -10.69
CA GLY A 172 0.12 -23.62 -10.58
C GLY A 172 0.53 -24.31 -11.87
N SER A 173 -0.12 -23.96 -12.98
CA SER A 173 0.11 -24.62 -14.25
C SER A 173 1.44 -24.20 -14.88
N HIS A 174 1.96 -25.05 -15.78
CA HIS A 174 3.12 -24.69 -16.60
C HIS A 174 2.90 -23.42 -17.42
N ARG A 175 1.66 -23.23 -17.91
CA ARG A 175 1.26 -22.04 -18.65
C ARG A 175 1.42 -20.75 -17.84
N MET A 176 1.26 -20.80 -16.51
CA MET A 176 1.48 -19.61 -15.67
C MET A 176 2.96 -19.24 -15.63
N ALA A 177 3.84 -20.24 -15.54
CA ALA A 177 5.29 -20.00 -15.59
C ALA A 177 5.71 -19.38 -16.93
N GLU A 178 5.17 -19.87 -18.06
CA GLU A 178 5.39 -19.27 -19.38
C GLU A 178 4.87 -17.83 -19.45
N LEU A 179 3.64 -17.58 -18.96
CA LEU A 179 3.05 -16.25 -18.94
C LEU A 179 3.92 -15.24 -18.16
N ILE A 180 4.50 -15.67 -17.03
CA ILE A 180 5.44 -14.83 -16.25
C ILE A 180 6.64 -14.45 -17.10
N VAL A 181 7.24 -15.39 -17.84
CA VAL A 181 8.38 -15.14 -18.73
C VAL A 181 8.01 -14.21 -19.89
N GLU A 182 6.85 -14.41 -20.51
CA GLU A 182 6.33 -13.55 -21.59
C GLU A 182 6.11 -12.10 -21.11
N LEU A 183 5.59 -11.92 -19.90
CA LEU A 183 5.40 -10.61 -19.29
C LEU A 183 6.73 -9.94 -18.95
N GLN A 184 7.72 -10.70 -18.46
CA GLN A 184 9.07 -10.20 -18.16
C GLN A 184 9.80 -9.67 -19.40
N ALA A 185 9.48 -10.15 -20.61
CA ALA A 185 10.07 -9.59 -21.83
C ALA A 185 9.71 -8.10 -22.05
N ASN A 186 8.57 -7.66 -21.51
CA ASN A 186 8.01 -6.33 -21.71
C ASN A 186 8.07 -5.42 -20.48
N ALA A 187 8.51 -5.95 -19.33
CA ALA A 187 8.54 -5.23 -18.06
C ALA A 187 9.83 -5.51 -17.28
N ASP A 188 10.32 -4.51 -16.59
CA ASP A 188 11.48 -4.65 -15.70
C ASP A 188 11.06 -5.24 -14.35
N THR A 189 9.78 -5.11 -13.98
CA THR A 189 9.26 -5.65 -12.72
C THR A 189 7.79 -6.08 -12.86
N LEU A 190 7.49 -7.27 -12.39
CA LEU A 190 6.14 -7.80 -12.23
C LEU A 190 5.78 -7.79 -10.75
N VAL A 191 4.61 -7.25 -10.41
CA VAL A 191 4.08 -7.26 -9.03
C VAL A 191 2.77 -8.04 -9.04
N PHE A 192 2.68 -9.11 -8.26
CA PHE A 192 1.48 -9.97 -8.19
C PHE A 192 0.72 -9.69 -6.89
N ASP A 193 -0.54 -9.26 -6.99
CA ASP A 193 -1.47 -9.32 -5.85
C ASP A 193 -2.05 -10.72 -5.76
N SER A 194 -1.91 -11.38 -4.62
CA SER A 194 -2.28 -12.79 -4.43
C SER A 194 -3.18 -12.96 -3.22
N PRO A 195 -4.08 -13.97 -3.18
CA PRO A 195 -5.00 -14.15 -2.06
C PRO A 195 -4.26 -14.49 -0.75
N PRO A 196 -4.92 -14.39 0.42
CA PRO A 196 -4.27 -14.65 1.70
C PRO A 196 -3.83 -16.11 1.85
N THR A 197 -2.60 -16.33 2.34
CA THR A 197 -1.96 -17.65 2.40
C THR A 197 -2.66 -18.66 3.31
N LEU A 198 -3.35 -18.19 4.36
CA LEU A 198 -4.07 -19.08 5.27
C LEU A 198 -5.49 -19.41 4.80
N ALA A 199 -6.03 -18.62 3.87
CA ALA A 199 -7.39 -18.82 3.37
C ALA A 199 -7.43 -19.87 2.26
N VAL A 200 -6.44 -19.84 1.35
CA VAL A 200 -6.39 -20.68 0.15
C VAL A 200 -4.95 -21.01 -0.25
N THR A 201 -4.77 -22.04 -1.07
CA THR A 201 -3.46 -22.54 -1.51
C THR A 201 -2.86 -21.76 -2.68
N ASP A 202 -3.68 -20.96 -3.37
CA ASP A 202 -3.36 -20.17 -4.57
C ASP A 202 -2.01 -19.42 -4.44
N ALA A 203 -1.82 -18.67 -3.36
CA ALA A 203 -0.59 -17.90 -3.12
C ALA A 203 0.64 -18.78 -2.91
N ALA A 204 0.50 -19.93 -2.24
CA ALA A 204 1.62 -20.84 -2.00
C ALA A 204 2.12 -21.49 -3.30
N VAL A 205 1.22 -21.74 -4.24
CA VAL A 205 1.54 -22.31 -5.54
C VAL A 205 2.22 -21.28 -6.46
N LEU A 206 1.71 -20.04 -6.49
CA LEU A 206 2.35 -18.94 -7.23
C LEU A 206 3.70 -18.54 -6.64
N ALA A 207 3.85 -18.59 -5.31
CA ALA A 207 5.07 -18.23 -4.59
C ALA A 207 6.34 -18.96 -5.07
N ARG A 208 6.18 -20.16 -5.67
CA ARG A 208 7.29 -20.97 -6.19
C ARG A 208 7.78 -20.53 -7.58
N GLN A 209 6.99 -19.69 -8.26
CA GLN A 209 7.23 -19.28 -9.64
C GLN A 209 7.71 -17.82 -9.74
N VAL A 210 7.79 -17.12 -8.61
CA VAL A 210 8.25 -15.72 -8.53
C VAL A 210 9.60 -15.63 -7.80
N ASP A 211 10.33 -14.55 -8.06
CA ASP A 211 11.67 -14.34 -7.50
C ASP A 211 11.62 -14.00 -6.00
N GLY A 212 10.55 -13.34 -5.55
CA GLY A 212 10.42 -12.91 -4.17
C GLY A 212 8.97 -12.82 -3.69
N VAL A 213 8.78 -13.00 -2.39
CA VAL A 213 7.48 -12.86 -1.72
C VAL A 213 7.57 -11.85 -0.58
N LEU A 214 6.65 -10.89 -0.56
CA LEU A 214 6.41 -9.98 0.55
C LEU A 214 5.17 -10.43 1.32
N LEU A 215 5.35 -10.74 2.61
CA LEU A 215 4.24 -11.02 3.52
C LEU A 215 3.74 -9.71 4.14
N VAL A 216 2.45 -9.41 4.00
CA VAL A 216 1.81 -8.26 4.65
C VAL A 216 1.04 -8.72 5.88
N VAL A 217 1.20 -8.01 6.98
CA VAL A 217 0.41 -8.18 8.21
C VAL A 217 -0.19 -6.83 8.64
N GLU A 218 -1.30 -6.83 9.35
CA GLU A 218 -1.97 -5.62 9.81
C GLU A 218 -1.65 -5.34 11.29
N SER A 219 -1.14 -4.14 11.56
CA SER A 219 -0.83 -3.64 12.89
C SER A 219 -2.05 -3.71 13.81
N ALA A 220 -1.83 -4.19 15.04
CA ALA A 220 -2.83 -4.35 16.11
C ALA A 220 -4.05 -5.21 15.73
N LYS A 221 -3.92 -6.09 14.73
CA LYS A 221 -5.03 -6.94 14.26
C LYS A 221 -4.59 -8.34 13.87
N THR A 222 -3.48 -8.48 13.14
CA THR A 222 -2.96 -9.81 12.81
C THR A 222 -2.38 -10.45 14.06
N ARG A 223 -2.92 -11.62 14.45
CA ARG A 223 -2.39 -12.40 15.58
C ARG A 223 -1.04 -12.99 15.25
N GLU A 224 -0.13 -13.03 16.23
CA GLU A 224 1.21 -13.58 16.10
C GLU A 224 1.18 -15.02 15.53
N ALA A 225 0.28 -15.86 16.04
CA ALA A 225 0.14 -17.24 15.57
C ALA A 225 -0.27 -17.33 14.10
N ALA A 226 -1.08 -16.39 13.60
CA ALA A 226 -1.50 -16.36 12.19
C ALA A 226 -0.31 -15.96 11.30
N ALA A 227 0.39 -14.88 11.65
CA ALA A 227 1.58 -14.44 10.91
C ALA A 227 2.66 -15.54 10.85
N LYS A 228 2.93 -16.20 11.99
CA LYS A 228 3.88 -17.32 12.07
C LYS A 228 3.47 -18.47 11.15
N ARG A 229 2.19 -18.87 11.15
CA ARG A 229 1.70 -19.94 10.26
C ARG A 229 1.79 -19.55 8.78
N ALA A 230 1.49 -18.31 8.44
CA ALA A 230 1.60 -17.80 7.07
C ALA A 230 3.05 -17.87 6.57
N ALA A 231 3.99 -17.34 7.35
CA ALA A 231 5.43 -17.41 7.05
C ALA A 231 5.89 -18.88 6.91
N GLN A 232 5.54 -19.75 7.86
CA GLN A 232 5.88 -21.18 7.79
C GLN A 232 5.28 -21.87 6.57
N GLY A 233 4.06 -21.51 6.16
CA GLY A 233 3.41 -22.05 4.97
C GLY A 233 4.18 -21.72 3.69
N LEU A 234 4.61 -20.46 3.54
CA LEU A 234 5.43 -20.01 2.43
C LEU A 234 6.81 -20.66 2.41
N LEU A 235 7.47 -20.76 3.57
CA LEU A 235 8.78 -21.41 3.68
C LEU A 235 8.71 -22.91 3.37
N LYS A 236 7.63 -23.61 3.78
CA LYS A 236 7.43 -25.03 3.50
C LYS A 236 7.33 -25.37 2.02
N VAL A 237 6.86 -24.43 1.19
CA VAL A 237 6.80 -24.59 -0.27
C VAL A 237 8.07 -24.11 -0.96
N ASN A 238 9.12 -23.77 -0.21
CA ASN A 238 10.39 -23.22 -0.68
C ASN A 238 10.22 -21.88 -1.42
N ALA A 239 9.27 -21.05 -0.98
CA ALA A 239 9.17 -19.67 -1.48
C ALA A 239 10.34 -18.82 -0.97
N ASN A 240 10.87 -17.95 -1.82
CA ASN A 240 11.84 -16.93 -1.41
C ASN A 240 11.11 -15.77 -0.72
N VAL A 241 10.87 -15.90 0.59
CA VAL A 241 10.19 -14.86 1.36
C VAL A 241 11.20 -13.78 1.74
N LEU A 242 11.12 -12.63 1.05
CA LEU A 242 12.05 -11.52 1.24
C LEU A 242 11.91 -10.90 2.62
N GLY A 243 10.69 -10.88 3.17
CA GLY A 243 10.42 -10.37 4.49
C GLY A 243 8.95 -10.04 4.75
N VAL A 244 8.71 -9.29 5.83
CA VAL A 244 7.38 -8.88 6.28
C VAL A 244 7.22 -7.35 6.26
N ALA A 245 6.09 -6.87 5.76
CA ALA A 245 5.67 -5.48 5.88
C ALA A 245 4.49 -5.37 6.85
N VAL A 246 4.59 -4.47 7.83
CA VAL A 246 3.52 -4.19 8.79
C VAL A 246 2.71 -3.01 8.30
N ASN A 247 1.44 -3.27 7.99
CA ASN A 247 0.52 -2.31 7.40
C ASN A 247 -0.36 -1.61 8.44
N ARG A 248 -0.84 -0.41 8.09
CA ARG A 248 -1.72 0.44 8.91
C ARG A 248 -1.13 0.79 10.28
N ILE A 249 0.17 0.99 10.35
CA ILE A 249 0.78 1.53 11.57
C ILE A 249 0.28 2.96 11.77
N ALA A 250 -0.17 3.26 12.98
CA ALA A 250 -0.59 4.61 13.34
C ALA A 250 0.58 5.58 13.24
N TYR A 251 0.39 6.76 12.65
CA TYR A 251 1.46 7.74 12.43
C TYR A 251 2.27 8.08 13.71
N ARG A 252 1.61 8.13 14.87
CA ARG A 252 2.29 8.36 16.17
C ARG A 252 3.25 7.23 16.57
N LEU A 253 2.94 5.99 16.20
CA LEU A 253 3.81 4.82 16.43
C LEU A 253 4.90 4.74 15.36
N ALA A 254 4.58 5.15 14.14
CA ALA A 254 5.54 5.26 13.04
C ALA A 254 6.58 6.36 13.31
N GLY A 255 6.22 7.42 14.04
CA GLY A 255 7.06 8.59 14.30
C GLY A 255 8.48 8.25 14.77
N SER A 256 8.66 7.26 15.65
CA SER A 256 10.01 6.88 16.12
C SER A 256 10.92 6.31 15.02
N HIS A 257 10.35 5.70 13.98
CA HIS A 257 11.09 5.19 12.81
C HIS A 257 11.22 6.22 11.69
N TYR A 258 10.28 7.17 11.59
CA TYR A 258 10.31 8.24 10.57
C TYR A 258 11.10 9.49 11.00
N TYR A 259 11.31 9.74 12.31
CA TYR A 259 12.11 10.86 12.80
C TYR A 259 13.54 10.88 12.24
N TYR A 260 14.09 9.70 11.89
CA TYR A 260 15.41 9.62 11.27
C TYR A 260 15.42 10.13 9.82
N TYR A 261 14.31 10.02 9.09
CA TYR A 261 14.23 10.44 7.69
C TYR A 261 13.92 11.93 7.52
N ASP A 262 13.09 12.53 8.39
CA ASP A 262 12.84 13.98 8.37
C ASP A 262 14.13 14.80 8.58
N TYR A 263 15.06 14.30 9.40
CA TYR A 263 16.32 15.00 9.69
C TYR A 263 17.26 15.12 8.47
N TYR A 264 17.17 14.20 7.49
CA TYR A 264 17.94 14.29 6.25
C TYR A 264 17.25 15.06 5.14
N GLN A 265 15.93 15.30 5.25
CA GLN A 265 15.18 16.07 4.28
C GLN A 265 15.37 17.58 4.52
N ASP A 266 15.39 18.01 5.78
CA ASP A 266 15.70 19.42 6.14
C ASP A 266 17.13 19.82 5.78
N SER A 267 18.09 18.89 5.78
CA SER A 267 19.50 19.20 5.46
C SER A 267 19.81 19.33 3.97
N ASN A 268 18.90 18.94 3.07
CA ASN A 268 19.10 19.03 1.62
C ASN A 268 18.47 20.27 0.97
N ASP A 269 17.64 21.01 1.71
CA ASP A 269 17.05 22.28 1.23
C ASP A 269 17.93 23.52 1.55
N GLU A 270 19.06 23.36 2.27
CA GLU A 270 19.97 24.47 2.62
C GLU A 270 21.31 24.54 1.85
N THR A 271 21.58 23.62 0.92
CA THR A 271 22.81 23.68 0.08
C THR A 271 22.49 23.50 -1.39
N GLY A 272 21.97 24.55 -1.99
CA GLY A 272 21.75 24.64 -3.43
C GLY A 272 21.48 26.07 -3.86
N ASP A 273 22.45 26.97 -3.65
CA ASP A 273 22.78 28.07 -4.55
C ASP A 273 23.90 28.93 -3.94
N GLU A 274 25.04 29.03 -4.64
CA GLU A 274 25.73 30.29 -4.98
C GLU A 274 27.17 30.01 -5.46
N ASP A 275 27.36 30.05 -6.78
CA ASP A 275 28.64 30.38 -7.40
C ASP A 275 28.48 31.63 -8.29
N GLY A 276 29.38 32.60 -8.10
CA GLY A 276 29.80 33.59 -9.09
C GLY A 276 28.98 34.86 -9.32
N GLY A 277 29.43 36.00 -8.76
CA GLY A 277 29.07 37.32 -9.32
C GLY A 277 29.47 38.55 -8.48
N GLN A 278 30.49 39.30 -8.93
CA GLN A 278 31.01 40.53 -8.30
C GLN A 278 30.10 41.78 -8.46
N SER A 279 30.29 42.70 -7.49
CA SER A 279 30.19 44.17 -7.60
C SER A 279 28.81 44.86 -7.53
N SER A 280 28.50 45.52 -6.39
CA SER A 280 28.64 46.99 -6.21
C SER A 280 27.86 47.45 -4.96
N GLY A 281 28.43 48.41 -4.22
CA GLY A 281 28.03 48.72 -2.84
C GLY A 281 26.83 49.65 -2.65
N LYS A 282 26.28 49.64 -1.42
CA LYS A 282 26.00 50.86 -0.62
C LYS A 282 25.52 50.49 0.79
N SER A 283 26.15 51.15 1.76
CA SER A 283 25.74 51.44 3.13
C SER A 283 24.22 51.52 3.38
N SER A 284 23.73 50.89 4.46
CA SER A 284 23.09 51.63 5.57
C SER A 284 22.76 50.75 6.79
N ARG A 285 23.11 51.29 7.96
CA ARG A 285 22.79 50.88 9.33
C ARG A 285 21.27 50.73 9.59
N LYS A 286 20.90 49.87 10.55
CA LYS A 286 20.32 50.17 11.91
C LYS A 286 19.15 49.25 12.32
N ARG A 287 19.24 48.78 13.59
CA ARG A 287 18.16 48.50 14.57
C ARG A 287 17.25 47.30 14.24
N GLY A 288 17.05 46.30 15.10
CA GLY A 288 17.01 46.28 16.56
C GLY A 288 15.57 46.41 17.05
N ARG A 289 15.15 45.47 17.93
CA ARG A 289 13.86 45.33 18.66
C ARG A 289 12.71 44.72 17.86
N SER A 290 11.78 43.97 18.44
CA SER A 290 11.63 43.24 19.71
C SER A 290 10.26 42.54 19.65
N LYS A 291 10.10 41.42 20.34
CA LYS A 291 8.79 40.81 20.65
C LYS A 291 7.79 41.82 21.23
N PRO A 292 6.50 41.48 21.22
CA PRO A 292 5.77 41.52 22.48
C PRO A 292 4.98 40.23 22.77
N ALA A 293 4.77 40.02 24.07
CA ALA A 293 3.88 39.04 24.67
C ALA A 293 2.89 39.78 25.57
N GLY A 294 1.70 39.18 25.79
CA GLY A 294 0.70 39.58 26.78
C GLY A 294 -0.21 40.73 26.33
N ASP A 295 -1.49 40.80 26.64
CA ASP A 295 -2.19 40.20 27.78
C ASP A 295 -3.73 40.17 27.53
N ALA A 296 -4.40 39.44 28.41
CA ALA A 296 -5.82 39.11 28.53
C ALA A 296 -6.80 40.28 28.58
N SER A 297 -8.06 39.98 28.21
CA SER A 297 -9.25 40.36 28.98
C SER A 297 -10.54 39.79 28.34
N GLN A 298 -11.26 38.93 29.08
CA GLN A 298 -12.72 38.82 29.02
C GLN A 298 -13.32 39.80 30.05
N PRO A 299 -14.59 40.25 29.92
CA PRO A 299 -15.71 39.49 30.52
C PRO A 299 -17.05 39.52 29.73
N ALA A 300 -17.89 38.49 30.00
CA ALA A 300 -19.36 38.43 30.28
C ALA A 300 -20.35 39.39 29.54
N ALA A 301 -21.64 39.11 29.25
CA ALA A 301 -22.62 38.12 29.68
C ALA A 301 -23.90 38.19 28.78
N ALA A 302 -24.76 37.17 28.94
CA ALA A 302 -26.25 37.19 28.93
C ALA A 302 -27.04 37.28 27.59
N GLY A 303 -28.09 36.44 27.49
CA GLY A 303 -29.21 36.66 26.57
C GLY A 303 -29.98 35.41 26.11
N THR A 304 -30.87 34.91 26.96
CA THR A 304 -31.92 33.90 26.73
C THR A 304 -32.88 34.30 25.58
N TYR A 305 -33.49 33.35 24.85
CA TYR A 305 -34.95 33.23 24.60
C TYR A 305 -35.28 32.02 23.71
N ALA A 306 -36.43 31.43 24.01
CA ALA A 306 -36.96 30.21 23.43
C ALA A 306 -37.96 30.46 22.28
N THR A 307 -38.41 29.35 21.69
CA THR A 307 -39.79 29.04 21.23
C THR A 307 -40.08 28.99 19.72
N SER A 308 -40.71 27.86 19.36
CA SER A 308 -41.86 27.69 18.46
C SER A 308 -41.63 27.12 17.06
N GLN A 309 -42.31 25.97 16.86
CA GLN A 309 -42.74 25.40 15.60
C GLN A 309 -43.78 26.32 14.92
N ILE A 310 -43.98 26.17 13.59
CA ILE A 310 -45.24 25.70 12.94
C ILE A 310 -45.27 26.02 11.42
N ARG A 311 -45.71 25.02 10.63
CA ARG A 311 -46.30 25.01 9.26
C ARG A 311 -45.41 25.44 8.07
N GLY A 312 -45.51 24.84 6.88
CA GLY A 312 -46.43 23.82 6.36
C GLY A 312 -46.58 23.97 4.84
N SER A 313 -46.75 22.84 4.12
CA SER A 313 -47.38 22.69 2.78
C SER A 313 -46.91 21.34 2.22
N GLY A 314 -47.71 20.37 1.77
CA GLY A 314 -49.11 20.35 1.36
C GLY A 314 -49.18 19.51 0.08
N ALA A 315 -49.97 18.42 0.11
CA ALA A 315 -50.64 17.67 -0.99
C ALA A 315 -49.83 17.31 -2.26
N SER A 316 -49.96 16.16 -2.93
CA SER A 316 -51.13 15.35 -3.26
C SER A 316 -50.65 14.07 -3.99
N ALA A 317 -51.19 12.91 -3.61
CA ALA A 317 -51.39 11.75 -4.51
C ALA A 317 -52.64 12.05 -5.40
N PRO A 318 -52.97 11.31 -6.50
CA PRO A 318 -52.92 9.84 -6.55
C PRO A 318 -52.69 9.18 -7.95
N ASP A 319 -52.77 7.84 -7.90
CA ASP A 319 -53.25 6.89 -8.92
C ASP A 319 -52.34 6.34 -10.04
N ASN A 320 -51.94 5.07 -9.80
CA ASN A 320 -52.01 3.89 -10.68
C ASN A 320 -52.54 4.10 -12.11
N VAL A 321 -51.77 3.64 -13.11
CA VAL A 321 -52.26 2.86 -14.27
C VAL A 321 -51.11 1.99 -14.83
N VAL A 322 -51.34 0.67 -14.85
CA VAL A 322 -50.80 -0.44 -15.70
C VAL A 322 -49.29 -0.68 -15.75
#